data_AF-A0A7W0VYP2-F1
#
_entry.id   AF-A0A7W0VYP2-F1
#
_cell.length_a   1.000
_cell.length_b   1.000
_cell.length_c   1.000
_cell.angle_alpha   90.00
_cell.angle_beta   90.00
_cell.angle_gamma   90.00
#
_symmetry.space_group_name_H-M   'P 1'
#
loop_
_entity.id
_entity.type
_entity.pdbx_description
1 polymer ?
#
loop_
_entity_poly.entity_id
_entity_poly.type
_entity_poly.pdbx_seq_one_letter_code
_entity_poly.pdbx_strand_id
1 'polypeptide(L)'
;MKGSRAFIAALAALCLPSCTTDATVEIDTSPVLDDNFDSAARAFNVPVDLLKAISYVETRWQHVAGEEHDLGRPAGAGVFALWGDNLDRGAAAAGFDLDTVRDDRDANIHAAAARLAEIAAARGISGNDMMAWRPVIAEFAQNPDDEGRAAYVDDVLRVLSGGASEAAEDGSVIASIQPNIEIGVPEITSLAAGGDFPGALYRASPNYNSRGGSKVSLV
;
A
#
# COMPACT_ATOMS: atom_id res chain seq x y z
N MET A 1 11.09 32.73 -80.40
CA MET A 1 9.81 33.44 -80.15
C MET A 1 9.23 32.85 -78.86
N LYS A 2 9.32 33.57 -77.73
CA LYS A 2 8.20 34.26 -77.04
C LYS A 2 6.99 33.34 -76.78
N GLY A 3 6.49 33.13 -75.56
CA GLY A 3 6.83 33.74 -74.27
C GLY A 3 5.94 33.27 -73.10
N SER A 4 6.17 33.91 -71.94
CA SER A 4 5.28 34.24 -70.79
C SER A 4 4.35 33.17 -70.20
N ARG A 5 4.58 32.71 -68.97
CA ARG A 5 4.24 33.29 -67.63
C ARG A 5 2.74 33.25 -67.29
N ALA A 6 2.39 32.46 -66.26
CA ALA A 6 1.33 32.78 -65.31
C ALA A 6 1.62 32.09 -63.96
N PHE A 7 1.92 32.90 -62.95
CA PHE A 7 1.97 32.53 -61.53
C PHE A 7 0.53 32.50 -61.00
N ILE A 8 0.14 31.43 -60.29
CA ILE A 8 -0.99 31.44 -59.37
C ILE A 8 -0.50 30.88 -58.04
N ALA A 9 -0.50 31.74 -57.03
CA ALA A 9 -0.21 31.40 -55.64
C ALA A 9 -1.48 30.77 -55.02
N ALA A 10 -1.36 29.56 -54.49
CA ALA A 10 -2.38 28.93 -53.66
C ALA A 10 -1.87 28.85 -52.22
N LEU A 11 -2.57 29.58 -51.35
CA LEU A 11 -2.39 29.65 -49.91
C LEU A 11 -2.84 28.32 -49.29
N ALA A 12 -1.89 27.48 -48.85
CA ALA A 12 -2.18 26.24 -48.13
C ALA A 12 -2.16 26.50 -46.61
N ALA A 13 -3.29 26.24 -45.96
CA ALA A 13 -3.48 26.37 -44.52
C ALA A 13 -2.59 25.38 -43.75
N LEU A 14 -1.83 25.88 -42.77
CA LEU A 14 -1.14 25.05 -41.79
C LEU A 14 -2.16 24.46 -40.81
N CYS A 15 -2.43 23.16 -40.92
CA CYS A 15 -2.95 22.37 -39.81
C CYS A 15 -1.77 21.93 -38.94
N LEU A 16 -1.60 22.57 -37.78
CA LEU A 16 -0.74 22.03 -36.73
C LEU A 16 -1.47 20.84 -36.08
N PRO A 17 -0.85 19.66 -35.93
CA PRO A 17 -1.37 18.63 -35.05
C PRO A 17 -1.16 19.09 -33.61
N SER A 18 -2.25 19.47 -32.93
CA SER A 18 -2.29 19.55 -31.48
C SER A 18 -2.07 18.15 -30.92
N CYS A 19 -0.83 17.83 -30.57
CA CYS A 19 -0.53 16.66 -29.77
C CYS A 19 -0.92 17.00 -28.32
N THR A 20 -2.22 16.92 -28.03
CA THR A 20 -2.67 16.76 -26.64
C THR A 20 -2.32 15.33 -26.28
N THR A 21 -1.19 15.16 -25.59
CA THR A 21 -0.96 13.95 -24.80
C THR A 21 -1.95 14.02 -23.66
N ASP A 22 -3.12 13.42 -23.86
CA ASP A 22 -4.04 13.12 -22.79
C ASP A 22 -3.37 12.00 -21.98
N ALA A 23 -2.71 12.38 -20.89
CA ALA A 23 -2.19 11.42 -19.93
C ALA A 23 -3.41 10.84 -19.21
N THR A 24 -3.97 9.78 -19.77
CA THR A 24 -4.91 8.92 -19.06
C THR A 24 -4.15 8.31 -17.90
N VAL A 25 -4.38 8.84 -16.69
CA VAL A 25 -4.06 8.12 -15.46
C VAL A 25 -4.98 6.89 -15.48
N GLU A 26 -4.44 5.73 -15.83
CA GLU A 26 -5.14 4.47 -15.62
C GLU A 26 -5.27 4.30 -14.11
N ILE A 27 -6.44 4.67 -13.57
CA ILE A 27 -6.78 4.31 -12.20
C ILE A 27 -7.00 2.81 -12.23
N ASP A 28 -6.03 2.05 -11.70
CA ASP A 28 -6.10 0.61 -11.49
C ASP A 28 -7.23 0.28 -10.50
N THR A 29 -8.45 0.29 -11.03
CA THR A 29 -9.71 -0.03 -10.36
C THR A 29 -9.94 -1.52 -10.50
N SER A 30 -9.11 -2.29 -9.81
CA SER A 30 -9.07 -3.72 -10.00
C SER A 30 -9.63 -4.47 -8.80
N PRO A 31 -10.77 -5.20 -8.94
CA PRO A 31 -11.12 -6.38 -8.15
C PRO A 31 -10.09 -7.54 -8.23
N VAL A 32 -8.83 -7.26 -8.59
CA VAL A 32 -7.72 -8.18 -8.87
C VAL A 32 -6.83 -8.40 -7.64
N LEU A 33 -6.94 -7.55 -6.61
CA LEU A 33 -6.01 -7.61 -5.49
C LEU A 33 -6.15 -8.94 -4.71
N ASP A 34 -7.38 -9.41 -4.51
CA ASP A 34 -7.63 -10.72 -3.90
C ASP A 34 -6.99 -11.86 -4.70
N ASP A 35 -7.08 -11.83 -6.04
CA ASP A 35 -6.47 -12.84 -6.93
C ASP A 35 -4.93 -12.79 -6.88
N ASN A 36 -4.33 -11.60 -6.80
CA ASN A 36 -2.88 -11.44 -6.65
C ASN A 36 -2.38 -12.02 -5.32
N PHE A 37 -3.10 -11.77 -4.22
CA PHE A 37 -2.80 -12.38 -2.93
C PHE A 37 -2.90 -13.91 -2.99
N ASP A 38 -3.95 -14.41 -3.64
CA ASP A 38 -4.18 -15.84 -3.85
C ASP A 38 -3.07 -16.50 -4.67
N SER A 39 -2.60 -15.83 -5.73
CA SER A 39 -1.50 -16.29 -6.58
C SER A 39 -0.19 -16.37 -5.78
N ALA A 40 0.19 -15.28 -5.11
CA ALA A 40 1.42 -15.21 -4.34
C ALA A 40 1.43 -16.19 -3.15
N ALA A 41 0.31 -16.30 -2.43
CA ALA A 41 0.14 -17.26 -1.34
C ALA A 41 0.39 -18.70 -1.81
N ARG A 42 -0.15 -19.08 -2.97
CA ARG A 42 0.08 -20.40 -3.59
C ARG A 42 1.52 -20.58 -4.05
N ALA A 43 2.11 -19.57 -4.66
CA ALA A 43 3.48 -19.63 -5.18
C ALA A 43 4.51 -19.88 -4.06
N PHE A 44 4.32 -19.26 -2.89
CA PHE A 44 5.28 -19.30 -1.79
C PHE A 44 4.81 -20.11 -0.57
N ASN A 45 3.65 -20.77 -0.65
CA ASN A 45 3.07 -21.59 0.40
C ASN A 45 2.92 -20.83 1.74
N VAL A 46 2.44 -19.59 1.66
CA VAL A 46 2.11 -18.72 2.79
C VAL A 46 0.58 -18.62 2.91
N PRO A 47 -0.01 -18.58 4.12
CA PRO A 47 -1.45 -18.41 4.24
C PRO A 47 -1.93 -17.10 3.63
N VAL A 48 -2.95 -17.18 2.78
CA VAL A 48 -3.46 -16.00 2.05
C VAL A 48 -4.01 -14.93 3.00
N ASP A 49 -4.76 -15.33 4.03
CA ASP A 49 -5.31 -14.38 5.00
C ASP A 49 -4.20 -13.67 5.79
N LEU A 50 -3.09 -14.36 6.07
CA LEU A 50 -1.92 -13.75 6.71
C LEU A 50 -1.30 -12.68 5.80
N LEU A 51 -1.13 -13.00 4.51
CA LEU A 51 -0.58 -12.07 3.52
C LEU A 51 -1.47 -10.82 3.39
N LYS A 52 -2.78 -11.02 3.28
CA LYS A 52 -3.77 -9.93 3.26
C LYS A 52 -3.73 -9.09 4.53
N ALA A 53 -3.66 -9.72 5.71
CA ALA A 53 -3.67 -9.01 6.99
C ALA A 53 -2.43 -8.13 7.19
N ILE A 54 -1.24 -8.64 6.83
CA ILE A 54 0.01 -7.88 6.88
C ILE A 54 -0.10 -6.65 5.95
N SER A 55 -0.47 -6.85 4.68
CA SER A 55 -0.64 -5.72 3.74
C SER A 55 -1.70 -4.71 4.19
N TYR A 56 -2.77 -5.17 4.85
CA TYR A 56 -3.77 -4.28 5.44
C TYR A 56 -3.22 -3.46 6.62
N VAL A 57 -2.36 -4.04 7.47
CA VAL A 57 -1.68 -3.33 8.56
C VAL A 57 -0.69 -2.29 8.00
N GLU A 58 0.04 -2.63 6.94
CA GLU A 58 1.04 -1.74 6.33
C GLU A 58 0.41 -0.53 5.65
N THR A 59 -0.52 -0.76 4.71
CA THR A 59 -1.01 0.33 3.84
C THR A 59 -2.51 0.37 3.68
N ARG A 60 -3.26 -0.49 4.40
CA ARG A 60 -4.71 -0.67 4.16
C ARG A 60 -5.00 -1.02 2.69
N TRP A 61 -4.12 -1.85 2.11
CA TRP A 61 -4.16 -2.26 0.71
C TRP A 61 -4.00 -1.13 -0.32
N GLN A 62 -3.57 0.06 0.11
CA GLN A 62 -3.23 1.17 -0.78
C GLN A 62 -1.83 0.96 -1.34
N HIS A 63 -1.64 1.26 -2.62
CA HIS A 63 -0.31 1.26 -3.22
C HIS A 63 0.40 2.58 -2.89
N VAL A 64 1.56 2.51 -2.22
CA VAL A 64 2.35 3.69 -1.85
C VAL A 64 3.60 3.75 -2.73
N ALA A 65 3.83 4.87 -3.42
CA ALA A 65 4.93 5.03 -4.38
C ALA A 65 6.35 5.01 -3.77
N GLY A 66 6.49 4.88 -2.45
CA GLY A 66 7.79 4.72 -1.79
C GLY A 66 8.77 5.88 -2.02
N GLU A 67 8.28 7.11 -2.17
CA GLU A 67 9.13 8.29 -2.38
C GLU A 67 10.06 8.53 -1.18
N GLU A 68 11.33 8.88 -1.45
CA GLU A 68 12.31 9.14 -0.39
C GLU A 68 11.79 10.19 0.60
N HIS A 69 11.82 9.84 1.89
CA HIS A 69 11.55 10.80 2.94
C HIS A 69 12.71 11.82 3.02
N ASP A 70 12.41 13.11 3.17
CA ASP A 70 13.36 14.23 3.33
C ASP A 70 14.44 14.03 4.43
N LEU A 71 14.33 12.98 5.24
CA LEU A 71 15.24 12.60 6.33
C LEU A 71 16.20 11.44 5.96
N GLY A 72 16.29 11.06 4.68
CA GLY A 72 17.23 10.03 4.20
C GLY A 72 16.92 8.61 4.68
N ARG A 73 15.65 8.34 5.02
CA ARG A 73 15.16 6.98 5.29
C ARG A 73 14.43 6.48 4.03
N PRO A 74 14.70 5.26 3.55
CA PRO A 74 13.91 4.68 2.46
C PRO A 74 12.45 4.59 2.94
N ALA A 75 11.53 5.14 2.16
CA ALA A 75 10.11 4.90 2.40
C ALA A 75 9.75 3.49 1.93
N GLY A 76 8.79 2.88 2.61
CA GLY A 76 8.23 1.62 2.17
C GLY A 76 7.48 1.77 0.86
N ALA A 77 7.66 0.80 -0.05
CA ALA A 77 7.02 0.84 -1.38
C ALA A 77 5.93 -0.23 -1.55
N GLY A 78 4.95 0.11 -2.39
CA GLY A 78 3.83 -0.75 -2.79
C GLY A 78 2.81 -0.99 -1.68
N VAL A 79 2.08 -2.10 -1.77
CA VAL A 79 0.98 -2.47 -0.86
C VAL A 79 1.47 -3.14 0.44
N PHE A 80 2.75 -3.52 0.51
CA PHE A 80 3.40 -4.01 1.71
C PHE A 80 4.34 -3.00 2.35
N ALA A 81 4.44 -1.79 1.81
CA ALA A 81 5.41 -0.80 2.23
C ALA A 81 6.83 -1.39 2.38
N LEU A 82 7.30 -2.19 1.42
CA LEU A 82 8.56 -2.93 1.54
C LEU A 82 9.76 -1.99 1.60
N TRP A 83 10.68 -2.25 2.53
CA TRP A 83 11.95 -1.53 2.70
C TRP A 83 13.02 -2.45 3.32
N GLY A 84 14.30 -2.06 3.18
CA GLY A 84 15.42 -2.81 3.74
C GLY A 84 15.47 -4.26 3.27
N ASP A 85 15.78 -5.18 4.18
CA ASP A 85 15.90 -6.62 3.89
C ASP A 85 14.63 -7.21 3.27
N ASN A 86 13.44 -6.75 3.65
CA ASN A 86 12.18 -7.24 3.10
C ASN A 86 12.03 -6.89 1.62
N LEU A 87 12.48 -5.71 1.21
CA LEU A 87 12.52 -5.33 -0.20
C LEU A 87 13.62 -6.11 -0.93
N ASP A 88 14.85 -6.04 -0.43
CA ASP A 88 16.03 -6.58 -1.13
C ASP A 88 15.97 -8.10 -1.28
N ARG A 89 15.69 -8.81 -0.18
CA ARG A 89 15.62 -10.28 -0.18
C ARG A 89 14.30 -10.78 -0.78
N GLY A 90 13.19 -10.08 -0.52
CA GLY A 90 11.89 -10.41 -1.10
C GLY A 90 11.91 -10.34 -2.62
N ALA A 91 12.44 -9.26 -3.19
CA ALA A 91 12.59 -9.09 -4.64
C ALA A 91 13.47 -10.20 -5.24
N ALA A 92 14.64 -10.45 -4.64
CA ALA A 92 15.55 -11.49 -5.10
C ALA A 92 14.92 -12.89 -5.04
N ALA A 93 14.17 -13.21 -3.98
CA ALA A 93 13.50 -14.50 -3.82
C ALA A 93 12.30 -14.66 -4.77
N ALA A 94 11.60 -13.58 -5.09
CA ALA A 94 10.50 -13.59 -6.05
C ALA A 94 10.95 -13.49 -7.52
N GLY A 95 12.22 -13.15 -7.77
CA GLY A 95 12.78 -13.06 -9.12
C GLY A 95 12.49 -11.75 -9.85
N PHE A 96 12.24 -10.67 -9.09
CA PHE A 96 12.00 -9.32 -9.63
C PHE A 96 13.17 -8.38 -9.30
N ASP A 97 13.37 -7.35 -10.12
CA ASP A 97 14.25 -6.23 -9.75
C ASP A 97 13.54 -5.26 -8.77
N LEU A 98 14.33 -4.42 -8.10
CA LEU A 98 13.84 -3.55 -7.03
C LEU A 98 12.83 -2.51 -7.53
N ASP A 99 13.00 -1.99 -8.74
CA ASP A 99 12.14 -0.93 -9.27
C ASP A 99 10.77 -1.53 -9.66
N THR A 100 10.77 -2.73 -10.26
CA THR A 100 9.54 -3.48 -10.49
C THR A 100 8.77 -3.74 -9.20
N VAL A 101 9.44 -4.14 -8.11
CA VAL A 101 8.78 -4.39 -6.81
C VAL A 101 8.24 -3.11 -6.16
N ARG A 102 8.80 -1.94 -6.48
CA ARG A 102 8.30 -0.65 -5.99
C ARG A 102 7.05 -0.20 -6.73
N ASP A 103 7.04 -0.37 -8.05
CA ASP A 103 6.04 0.23 -8.93
C ASP A 103 4.87 -0.72 -9.24
N ASP A 104 5.10 -2.04 -9.24
CA ASP A 104 4.08 -3.03 -9.58
C ASP A 104 3.48 -3.71 -8.32
N ARG A 105 2.15 -3.68 -8.22
CA ARG A 105 1.43 -4.24 -7.07
C ARG A 105 1.61 -5.75 -6.97
N ASP A 106 1.56 -6.48 -8.07
CA ASP A 106 1.65 -7.94 -8.06
C ASP A 106 3.07 -8.40 -7.70
N ALA A 107 4.09 -7.75 -8.27
CA ALA A 107 5.48 -7.97 -7.91
C ALA A 107 5.75 -7.66 -6.43
N ASN A 108 5.16 -6.58 -5.90
CA ASN A 108 5.25 -6.24 -4.48
C ASN A 108 4.66 -7.33 -3.56
N ILE A 109 3.49 -7.86 -3.93
CA ILE A 109 2.83 -8.94 -3.18
C ILE A 109 3.65 -10.24 -3.24
N HIS A 110 4.16 -10.61 -4.42
CA HIS A 110 5.02 -11.78 -4.57
C HIS A 110 6.34 -11.63 -3.80
N ALA A 111 6.97 -10.46 -3.81
CA ALA A 111 8.18 -10.20 -3.05
C ALA A 111 7.95 -10.32 -1.53
N ALA A 112 6.84 -9.78 -1.03
CA ALA A 112 6.47 -9.91 0.38
C ALA A 112 6.20 -11.37 0.77
N ALA A 113 5.44 -12.10 -0.06
CA ALA A 113 5.17 -13.52 0.16
C ALA A 113 6.45 -14.37 0.15
N ALA A 114 7.37 -14.11 -0.79
CA ALA A 114 8.66 -14.77 -0.86
C ALA A 114 9.50 -14.51 0.40
N ARG A 115 9.52 -13.27 0.89
CA ARG A 115 10.22 -12.90 2.12
C ARG A 115 9.63 -13.61 3.34
N LEU A 116 8.31 -13.64 3.49
CA LEU A 116 7.63 -14.34 4.59
C LEU A 116 7.93 -15.84 4.56
N ALA A 117 7.89 -16.45 3.37
CA ALA A 117 8.24 -17.86 3.20
C ALA A 117 9.70 -18.16 3.57
N GLU A 118 10.63 -17.27 3.21
CA GLU A 118 12.04 -17.38 3.58
C GLU A 118 12.23 -17.37 5.12
N ILE A 119 11.60 -16.40 5.80
CA ILE A 119 11.64 -16.31 7.27
C ILE A 119 11.00 -17.55 7.91
N ALA A 120 9.85 -17.99 7.40
CA ALA A 120 9.15 -19.17 7.91
C ALA A 120 9.97 -20.45 7.74
N ALA A 121 10.61 -20.63 6.58
CA ALA A 121 11.49 -21.75 6.30
C ALA A 121 12.70 -21.79 7.25
N ALA A 122 13.32 -20.63 7.52
CA ALA A 122 14.42 -20.53 8.49
C ALA A 122 14.02 -20.93 9.92
N ARG A 123 12.72 -20.88 10.24
CA ARG A 123 12.14 -21.20 11.55
C ARG A 123 11.41 -22.55 11.58
N GLY A 124 11.32 -23.26 10.45
CA GLY A 124 10.58 -24.51 10.32
C GLY A 124 9.05 -24.36 10.47
N ILE A 125 8.51 -23.18 10.14
CA ILE A 125 7.09 -22.86 10.23
C ILE A 125 6.45 -23.04 8.85
N SER A 126 5.28 -23.69 8.81
CA SER A 126 4.49 -23.89 7.59
C SER A 126 3.03 -24.20 7.93
N GLY A 127 2.16 -24.20 6.92
CA GLY A 127 0.74 -24.51 7.08
C GLY A 127 -0.08 -23.33 7.61
N ASN A 128 -1.31 -23.61 8.04
CA ASN A 128 -2.34 -22.59 8.27
C ASN A 128 -2.58 -22.25 9.76
N ASP A 129 -1.71 -22.70 10.67
CA ASP A 129 -1.80 -22.29 12.08
C ASP A 129 -1.29 -20.85 12.24
N MET A 130 -2.20 -19.88 12.17
CA MET A 130 -1.88 -18.44 12.24
C MET A 130 -1.10 -18.06 13.49
N MET A 131 -1.31 -18.76 14.61
CA MET A 131 -0.59 -18.48 15.85
C MET A 131 0.87 -18.93 15.80
N ALA A 132 1.19 -19.95 15.00
CA ALA A 132 2.56 -20.38 14.75
C ALA A 132 3.36 -19.37 13.92
N TRP A 133 2.71 -18.50 13.14
CA TRP A 133 3.36 -17.49 12.28
C TRP A 133 3.84 -16.24 13.04
N ARG A 134 3.48 -16.04 14.31
CA ARG A 134 3.90 -14.89 15.13
C ARG A 134 5.39 -14.52 15.06
N PRO A 135 6.36 -15.45 15.21
CA PRO A 135 7.78 -15.11 15.08
C PRO A 135 8.19 -14.71 13.66
N VAL A 136 7.46 -15.15 12.63
CA VAL A 136 7.67 -14.72 11.23
C VAL A 136 7.24 -13.26 11.07
N ILE A 137 6.03 -12.94 11.56
CA ILE A 137 5.46 -11.58 11.54
C ILE A 137 6.34 -10.61 12.33
N ALA A 138 6.83 -11.02 13.50
CA ALA A 138 7.72 -10.21 14.32
C ALA A 138 9.01 -9.86 13.56
N GLU A 139 9.65 -10.83 12.91
CA GLU A 139 10.87 -10.58 12.12
C GLU A 139 10.58 -9.70 10.90
N PHE A 140 9.45 -9.91 10.22
CA PHE A 140 9.03 -9.09 9.09
C PHE A 140 8.84 -7.61 9.45
N ALA A 141 8.49 -7.29 10.71
CA ALA A 141 8.34 -5.90 11.15
C ALA A 141 9.64 -5.07 11.07
N GLN A 142 10.81 -5.71 11.02
CA GLN A 142 12.14 -5.07 10.98
C GLN A 142 12.36 -3.98 12.06
N ASN A 143 11.64 -4.06 13.17
CA ASN A 143 11.74 -3.11 14.27
C ASN A 143 12.84 -3.56 15.25
N PRO A 144 13.85 -2.72 15.55
CA PRO A 144 14.91 -3.08 16.50
C PRO A 144 14.38 -3.32 17.92
N ASP A 145 13.24 -2.75 18.27
CA ASP A 145 12.63 -2.87 19.59
C ASP A 145 11.67 -4.05 19.69
N ASP A 146 11.83 -4.86 20.74
CA ASP A 146 11.04 -6.08 20.96
C ASP A 146 9.56 -5.79 21.21
N GLU A 147 9.25 -4.71 21.93
CA GLU A 147 7.88 -4.27 22.20
C GLU A 147 7.21 -3.79 20.91
N GLY A 148 7.94 -3.05 20.07
CA GLY A 148 7.50 -2.66 18.74
C GLY A 148 7.17 -3.84 17.81
N ARG A 149 7.99 -4.91 17.83
CA ARG A 149 7.69 -6.13 17.07
C ARG A 149 6.47 -6.86 17.63
N ALA A 150 6.31 -6.91 18.95
CA ALA A 150 5.15 -7.55 19.58
C ALA A 150 3.84 -6.80 19.25
N ALA A 151 3.85 -5.46 19.31
CA ALA A 151 2.69 -4.65 18.96
C ALA A 151 2.27 -4.87 17.49
N TYR A 152 3.23 -4.95 16.57
CA TYR A 152 2.96 -5.25 15.16
C TYR A 152 2.32 -6.64 14.97
N VAL A 153 2.81 -7.65 15.68
CA VAL A 153 2.19 -8.99 15.67
C VAL A 153 0.74 -8.92 16.16
N ASP A 154 0.47 -8.19 17.24
CA ASP A 154 -0.88 -8.05 17.79
C ASP A 154 -1.82 -7.32 16.82
N ASP A 155 -1.32 -6.33 16.07
CA ASP A 155 -2.09 -5.63 15.04
C ASP A 155 -2.50 -6.56 13.89
N VAL A 156 -1.57 -7.39 13.40
CA VAL A 156 -1.85 -8.38 12.34
C VAL A 156 -2.85 -9.43 12.83
N LEU A 157 -2.65 -9.97 14.03
CA LEU A 157 -3.58 -10.97 14.60
C LEU A 157 -4.98 -10.39 14.81
N ARG A 158 -5.09 -9.10 15.16
CA ARG A 158 -6.39 -8.42 15.32
C ARG A 158 -7.14 -8.27 14.01
N VAL A 159 -6.42 -8.00 12.91
CA VAL A 159 -7.02 -7.97 11.57
C VAL A 159 -7.49 -9.37 11.16
N LEU A 160 -6.69 -10.40 11.44
CA LEU A 160 -7.07 -11.78 11.17
C LEU A 160 -8.30 -12.22 11.98
N SER A 161 -8.41 -11.81 13.24
CA SER A 161 -9.55 -12.17 14.08
C SER A 161 -10.82 -11.39 13.75
N GLY A 162 -10.70 -10.09 13.49
CA GLY A 162 -11.83 -9.19 13.22
C GLY A 162 -12.29 -9.16 11.76
N GLY A 163 -11.44 -9.61 10.82
CA GLY A 163 -11.64 -9.44 9.39
C GLY A 163 -11.40 -8.00 8.92
N ALA A 164 -11.39 -7.82 7.61
CA ALA A 164 -11.28 -6.53 6.95
C ALA A 164 -11.91 -6.60 5.56
N SER A 165 -12.42 -5.48 5.05
CA SER A 165 -12.94 -5.40 3.68
C SER A 165 -12.80 -3.97 3.19
N GLU A 166 -12.35 -3.82 1.95
CA GLU A 166 -12.28 -2.54 1.26
C GLU A 166 -13.01 -2.64 -0.08
N ALA A 167 -13.72 -1.58 -0.45
CA ALA A 167 -14.46 -1.49 -1.70
C ALA A 167 -13.95 -0.32 -2.54
N ALA A 168 -13.98 -0.48 -3.86
CA ALA A 168 -13.71 0.59 -4.79
C ALA A 168 -14.86 1.61 -4.80
N GLU A 169 -14.66 2.76 -5.46
CA GLU A 169 -15.68 3.81 -5.56
C GLU A 169 -16.97 3.33 -6.23
N ASP A 170 -16.89 2.31 -7.09
CA ASP A 170 -18.02 1.68 -7.77
C ASP A 170 -18.76 0.63 -6.91
N GLY A 171 -18.28 0.39 -5.68
CA GLY A 171 -18.83 -0.58 -4.74
C GLY A 171 -18.35 -2.02 -4.93
N SER A 172 -17.46 -2.30 -5.89
CA SER A 172 -16.81 -3.61 -6.03
C SER A 172 -15.83 -3.86 -4.88
N VAL A 173 -15.76 -5.09 -4.37
CA VAL A 173 -14.80 -5.45 -3.31
C VAL A 173 -13.42 -5.59 -3.93
N ILE A 174 -12.44 -4.85 -3.40
CA ILE A 174 -11.04 -4.91 -3.85
C ILE A 174 -10.31 -6.08 -3.19
N ALA A 175 -10.46 -6.19 -1.87
CA ALA A 175 -9.94 -7.28 -1.08
C ALA A 175 -10.76 -7.48 0.19
N SER A 176 -10.78 -8.71 0.70
CA SER A 176 -11.45 -9.04 1.95
C SER A 176 -10.75 -10.16 2.73
N ILE A 177 -10.87 -10.07 4.06
CA ILE A 177 -10.47 -11.08 5.04
C ILE A 177 -11.71 -11.41 5.86
N GLN A 178 -12.08 -12.68 5.89
CA GLN A 178 -13.16 -13.16 6.74
C GLN A 178 -12.68 -13.23 8.20
N PRO A 179 -13.52 -12.86 9.18
CA PRO A 179 -13.15 -12.93 10.59
C PRO A 179 -12.85 -14.38 11.01
N ASN A 180 -11.69 -14.61 11.64
CA ASN A 180 -11.32 -15.90 12.21
C ASN A 180 -11.33 -15.86 13.75
N ILE A 181 -12.47 -16.24 14.33
CA ILE A 181 -12.71 -16.24 15.79
C ILE A 181 -11.83 -17.24 16.57
N GLU A 182 -11.18 -18.19 15.90
CA GLU A 182 -10.28 -19.15 16.56
C GLU A 182 -8.93 -18.52 16.93
N ILE A 183 -8.59 -17.39 16.29
CA ILE A 183 -7.45 -16.56 16.67
C ILE A 183 -7.87 -15.77 17.91
N GLY A 184 -7.61 -16.36 19.08
CA GLY A 184 -7.91 -15.79 20.39
C GLY A 184 -7.08 -14.55 20.70
N VAL A 185 -7.43 -13.42 20.07
CA VAL A 185 -6.95 -12.10 20.46
C VAL A 185 -7.90 -11.58 21.54
N PRO A 186 -7.42 -11.14 22.71
CA PRO A 186 -8.29 -10.52 23.68
C PRO A 186 -8.97 -9.30 23.04
N GLU A 187 -10.29 -9.25 23.12
CA GLU A 187 -11.07 -8.07 22.77
C GLU A 187 -10.59 -6.94 23.70
N ILE A 188 -9.69 -6.09 23.23
CA ILE A 188 -9.50 -4.78 23.83
C ILE A 188 -10.77 -4.04 23.44
N THR A 189 -11.73 -4.00 24.36
CA THR A 189 -12.89 -3.11 24.27
C THR A 189 -12.33 -1.78 23.82
N SER A 190 -12.72 -1.32 22.62
CA SER A 190 -12.31 0.00 22.19
C SER A 190 -12.75 0.93 23.32
N LEU A 191 -11.80 1.61 23.97
CA LEU A 191 -12.18 2.76 24.77
C LEU A 191 -12.83 3.68 23.74
N ALA A 192 -14.15 3.79 23.85
CA ALA A 192 -14.99 4.56 22.97
C ALA A 192 -14.25 5.82 22.51
N ALA A 193 -14.27 6.09 21.20
CA ALA A 193 -13.91 7.37 20.60
C ALA A 193 -14.91 8.48 21.02
N GLY A 194 -15.16 8.59 22.31
CA GLY A 194 -16.08 9.49 22.99
C GLY A 194 -15.67 9.73 24.44
N GLY A 195 -14.38 9.57 24.76
CA GLY A 195 -13.82 10.09 25.99
C GLY A 195 -13.43 11.54 25.78
N ASP A 196 -14.20 12.48 26.33
CA ASP A 196 -13.65 13.78 26.71
C ASP A 196 -12.47 13.49 27.64
N PHE A 197 -11.25 13.47 27.11
CA PHE A 197 -10.03 13.12 27.85
C PHE A 197 -9.84 14.15 28.98
N PRO A 198 -10.17 13.86 30.25
CA PRO A 198 -10.30 14.88 31.30
C PRO A 198 -8.97 15.50 31.74
N GLY A 199 -7.86 15.12 31.09
CA GLY A 199 -6.52 15.66 31.28
C GLY A 199 -5.84 16.11 29.98
N ALA A 200 -6.51 16.04 28.83
CA ALA A 200 -5.97 16.60 27.59
C ALA A 200 -6.03 18.13 27.65
N LEU A 201 -4.90 18.75 27.97
CA LEU A 201 -4.74 20.19 27.81
C LEU A 201 -4.52 20.49 26.33
N TYR A 202 -5.56 20.98 25.66
CA TYR A 202 -5.43 21.54 24.32
C TYR A 202 -4.44 22.72 24.35
N ARG A 203 -3.20 22.48 23.91
CA ARG A 203 -2.24 23.54 23.62
C ARG A 203 -2.34 23.85 22.14
N ALA A 204 -3.09 24.89 21.81
CA ALA A 204 -3.08 25.43 20.46
C ALA A 204 -1.62 25.64 20.03
N SER A 205 -1.27 25.15 18.83
CA SER A 205 0.01 25.51 18.23
C SER A 205 0.15 27.04 18.26
N PRO A 206 1.32 27.59 18.64
CA PRO A 206 1.54 29.04 18.68
C PRO A 206 1.30 29.74 17.33
N ASN A 207 1.10 28.98 16.25
CA ASN A 207 0.84 29.48 14.90
C ASN A 207 -0.59 30.01 14.70
N TYR A 208 -1.09 30.78 15.68
CA TYR A 208 -2.16 31.74 15.41
C TYR A 208 -1.57 32.83 14.49
N ASN A 209 -1.99 32.82 13.22
CA ASN A 209 -2.02 33.97 12.27
C ASN A 209 -1.21 33.87 10.95
N SER A 210 -0.71 32.72 10.48
CA SER A 210 -0.05 32.70 9.16
C SER A 210 -0.97 32.70 7.93
N ARG A 211 -2.30 32.71 8.08
CA ARG A 211 -3.24 33.04 7.00
C ARG A 211 -4.29 34.02 7.51
N GLY A 212 -4.19 35.27 7.05
CA GLY A 212 -5.25 36.26 7.22
C GLY A 212 -6.51 35.79 6.49
N GLY A 213 -7.40 35.10 7.20
CA GLY A 213 -8.75 34.85 6.73
C GLY A 213 -9.52 36.17 6.72
N SER A 214 -9.74 36.75 5.55
CA SER A 214 -10.74 37.79 5.37
C SER A 214 -12.09 37.22 5.77
N LYS A 215 -12.81 37.91 6.67
CA LYS A 215 -14.18 37.55 7.02
C LYS A 215 -15.03 37.66 5.75
N VAL A 216 -15.65 36.56 5.33
CA VAL A 216 -16.79 36.63 4.41
C VAL A 216 -17.96 37.19 5.21
N SER A 217 -18.37 38.40 4.88
CA SER A 217 -19.63 38.97 5.37
C SER A 217 -20.76 38.30 4.63
N LEU A 218 -21.59 37.54 5.34
CA LEU A 218 -22.93 37.19 4.86
C LEU A 218 -23.87 38.32 5.30
N VAL A 219 -24.51 38.93 4.29
CA VAL A 219 -25.68 39.81 4.44
C VAL A 219 -26.85 39.01 4.99
#